data_AF-A0A522MMS6-F1
#
_entry.id   AF-A0A522MMS6-F1
#
_cell.length_a   1.000
_cell.length_b   1.000
_cell.length_c   1.000
_cell.angle_alpha   90.00
_cell.angle_beta   90.00
_cell.angle_gamma   90.00
#
_symmetry.space_group_name_H-M   'P 1'
#
loop_
_entity.id
_entity.type
_entity.pdbx_description
1 polymer ?
#
loop_
_entity_poly.entity_id
_entity_poly.type
_entity_poly.pdbx_seq_one_letter_code
_entity_poly.pdbx_strand_id
1 'polypeptide(L)'
;MACAATASITGIATAQDQVSGTFTVNGTSTAFAYAYAYWKPNFFDETKKDLFVLFSDVALPANAIPKDDDGVSAIAGLVRDGKVHALELHLDPRSRQLDAAENAAVYHMALSPGRHGMSGMHAFTATTFTTSLLEGTAHTDGPQESDGVKWQYDVRFKVALPPQ
;
A
#
# COMPACT_ATOMS: atom_id res chain seq x y z
N MET A 1 35.00 -19.98 -26.10
CA MET A 1 34.71 -20.19 -24.66
C MET A 1 34.09 -18.91 -24.14
N ALA A 2 32.77 -18.83 -24.11
CA ALA A 2 32.03 -17.62 -23.74
C ALA A 2 31.66 -17.71 -22.26
N CYS A 3 32.17 -16.78 -21.44
CA CYS A 3 31.74 -16.60 -20.06
C CYS A 3 30.39 -15.85 -20.06
N ALA A 4 29.32 -16.56 -19.71
CA ALA A 4 28.03 -15.93 -19.42
C ALA A 4 28.11 -15.25 -18.05
N ALA A 5 27.96 -13.93 -18.02
CA ALA A 5 27.80 -13.16 -16.79
C ALA A 5 26.36 -13.33 -16.29
N THR A 6 26.18 -13.98 -15.15
CA THR A 6 24.88 -14.08 -14.46
C THR A 6 24.67 -12.80 -13.67
N ALA A 7 23.77 -11.94 -14.14
CA ALA A 7 23.35 -10.76 -13.38
C ALA A 7 22.34 -11.20 -12.30
N SER A 8 22.71 -11.03 -11.03
CA SER A 8 21.81 -11.18 -9.90
C SER A 8 20.84 -10.00 -9.86
N ILE A 9 19.54 -10.25 -10.00
CA ILE A 9 18.50 -9.23 -9.91
C ILE A 9 18.14 -9.08 -8.44
N THR A 10 18.73 -8.08 -7.77
CA THR A 10 18.26 -7.63 -6.46
C THR A 10 16.89 -6.98 -6.65
N GLY A 11 15.85 -7.53 -6.02
CA GLY A 11 14.48 -7.01 -6.10
C GLY A 11 14.37 -5.63 -5.46
N ILE A 12 14.54 -4.58 -6.27
CA ILE A 12 14.22 -3.21 -5.89
C ILE A 12 12.70 -3.07 -6.04
N ALA A 13 12.00 -2.70 -4.97
CA ALA A 13 10.63 -2.22 -5.08
C ALA A 13 10.66 -0.91 -5.87
N THR A 14 10.53 -1.00 -7.19
CA THR A 14 10.43 0.16 -8.07
C THR A 14 9.05 0.76 -7.90
N ALA A 15 8.99 2.07 -7.67
CA ALA A 15 7.75 2.82 -7.77
C ALA A 15 7.14 2.57 -9.15
N GLN A 16 5.85 2.23 -9.20
CA GLN A 16 5.18 1.96 -10.46
C GLN A 16 4.18 3.06 -10.74
N ASP A 17 4.38 3.74 -11.87
CA ASP A 17 3.60 4.90 -12.29
C ASP A 17 2.21 4.52 -12.85
N GLN A 18 1.81 3.25 -12.73
CA GLN A 18 0.49 2.79 -13.15
C GLN A 18 -0.49 2.80 -11.98
N VAL A 19 -0.66 3.97 -11.39
CA VAL A 19 -1.70 4.23 -10.39
C VAL A 19 -2.43 5.51 -10.76
N SER A 20 -3.74 5.51 -10.56
CA SER A 20 -4.57 6.70 -10.64
C SER A 20 -5.66 6.61 -9.59
N GLY A 21 -6.15 7.76 -9.15
CA GLY A 21 -7.10 7.81 -8.05
C GLY A 21 -6.82 8.98 -7.12
N THR A 22 -7.66 9.10 -6.10
CA THR A 22 -7.56 10.20 -5.14
C THR A 22 -7.77 9.70 -3.73
N PHE A 23 -7.10 10.36 -2.80
CA PHE A 23 -7.33 10.28 -1.37
C PHE A 23 -7.83 11.63 -0.89
N THR A 24 -9.03 11.67 -0.32
CA THR A 24 -9.65 12.89 0.17
C THR A 24 -9.76 12.83 1.67
N VAL A 25 -9.28 13.86 2.37
CA VAL A 25 -9.38 14.01 3.82
C VAL A 25 -9.86 15.43 4.15
N ASN A 26 -10.92 15.54 4.95
CA ASN A 26 -11.59 16.81 5.28
C ASN A 26 -11.87 17.71 4.06
N GLY A 27 -12.25 17.08 2.95
CA GLY A 27 -12.55 17.77 1.68
C GLY A 27 -11.33 18.18 0.86
N THR A 28 -10.11 17.99 1.36
CA THR A 28 -8.88 18.20 0.57
C THR A 28 -8.53 16.91 -0.13
N SER A 29 -8.39 16.95 -1.46
CA SER A 29 -8.12 15.78 -2.29
C SER A 29 -6.69 15.79 -2.81
N THR A 30 -6.00 14.67 -2.67
CA THR A 30 -4.64 14.45 -3.16
C THR A 30 -4.66 13.26 -4.12
N ALA A 31 -4.02 13.38 -5.28
CA ALA A 31 -3.92 12.29 -6.23
C ALA A 31 -2.87 11.27 -5.80
N PHE A 32 -3.15 9.98 -5.97
CA PHE A 32 -2.10 8.96 -5.89
C PHE A 32 -1.23 9.03 -7.14
N ALA A 33 0.08 9.00 -6.96
CA ALA A 33 1.07 9.07 -8.05
C ALA A 33 1.99 7.84 -8.09
N TYR A 34 2.14 7.12 -6.96
CA TYR A 34 3.06 6.00 -6.85
C TYR A 34 2.39 4.80 -6.18
N ALA A 35 2.67 3.60 -6.67
CA ALA A 35 2.27 2.33 -6.07
C ALA A 35 3.49 1.45 -5.77
N TYR A 36 3.47 0.79 -4.61
CA TYR A 36 4.52 -0.10 -4.13
C TYR A 36 3.91 -1.40 -3.61
N ALA A 37 4.37 -2.54 -4.09
CA ALA A 37 3.99 -3.84 -3.54
C ALA A 37 5.16 -4.44 -2.74
N TYR A 38 4.87 -5.01 -1.58
CA TYR A 38 5.87 -5.64 -0.73
C TYR A 38 5.25 -6.70 0.18
N TRP A 39 6.09 -7.62 0.67
CA TRP A 39 5.70 -8.71 1.56
C TRP A 39 6.11 -8.41 3.00
N LYS A 40 5.25 -8.71 3.97
CA LYS A 40 5.61 -8.74 5.41
C LYS A 40 5.34 -10.13 5.99
N PRO A 41 6.05 -10.56 7.04
CA PRO A 41 5.65 -11.73 7.82
C PRO A 41 4.20 -11.59 8.29
N ASN A 42 3.43 -12.67 8.22
CA ASN A 42 2.07 -12.68 8.76
C ASN A 42 2.13 -12.60 10.28
N PHE A 43 1.26 -11.77 10.87
CA PHE A 43 1.26 -11.49 12.31
C PHE A 43 0.95 -12.73 13.17
N PHE A 44 0.11 -13.64 12.67
CA PHE A 44 -0.30 -14.84 13.41
C PHE A 44 0.59 -16.06 13.13
N ASP A 45 1.32 -16.05 12.02
CA ASP A 45 2.19 -17.15 11.59
C ASP A 45 3.32 -16.59 10.72
N GLU A 46 4.45 -16.27 11.36
CA GLU A 46 5.62 -15.67 10.72
C GLU A 46 6.24 -16.54 9.60
N THR A 47 5.86 -17.83 9.50
CA THR A 47 6.28 -18.68 8.38
C THR A 47 5.56 -18.33 7.07
N LYS A 48 4.48 -17.55 7.15
CA LYS A 48 3.69 -17.03 6.04
C LYS A 48 4.02 -15.56 5.81
N LYS A 49 3.70 -15.08 4.60
CA LYS A 49 3.81 -13.67 4.26
C LYS A 49 2.49 -13.15 3.75
N ASP A 50 2.14 -11.94 4.17
CA ASP A 50 1.00 -11.19 3.65
C ASP A 50 1.49 -10.18 2.62
N LEU A 51 0.64 -9.89 1.64
CA LEU A 51 0.95 -8.96 0.57
C LEU A 51 0.38 -7.59 0.91
N PHE A 52 1.17 -6.55 0.74
CA PHE A 52 0.74 -5.17 0.94
C PHE A 52 0.93 -4.38 -0.34
N VAL A 53 0.01 -3.45 -0.60
CA VAL A 53 0.14 -2.45 -1.67
C VAL A 53 -0.03 -1.07 -1.09
N LEU A 54 1.03 -0.27 -1.12
CA LEU A 54 1.04 1.12 -0.66
C LEU A 54 0.91 2.07 -1.85
N PHE A 55 -0.08 2.95 -1.79
CA PHE A 55 -0.28 4.07 -2.70
C PHE A 55 0.12 5.36 -2.03
N SER A 56 0.86 6.22 -2.73
CA SER A 56 1.32 7.50 -2.20
C SER A 56 1.18 8.60 -3.24
N ASP A 57 0.96 9.83 -2.75
CA ASP A 57 0.97 11.06 -3.52
C ASP A 57 2.37 11.51 -3.96
N VAL A 58 3.41 11.04 -3.28
CA VAL A 58 4.82 11.38 -3.56
C VAL A 58 5.69 10.13 -3.65
N ALA A 59 6.84 10.26 -4.30
CA ALA A 59 7.80 9.17 -4.35
C ALA A 59 8.39 8.94 -2.95
N LEU A 60 8.28 7.70 -2.46
CA LEU A 60 8.84 7.31 -1.19
C LEU A 60 10.31 6.88 -1.34
N PRO A 61 11.20 7.33 -0.43
CA PRO A 61 12.50 6.70 -0.25
C PRO A 61 12.33 5.20 -0.01
N ALA A 62 13.25 4.37 -0.52
CA ALA A 62 13.14 2.91 -0.39
C ALA A 62 13.12 2.44 1.08
N ASN A 63 13.77 3.17 1.98
CA ASN A 63 13.76 2.91 3.42
C ASN A 63 12.51 3.43 4.13
N ALA A 64 11.57 4.07 3.43
CA ALA A 64 10.27 4.49 3.94
C ALA A 64 9.14 3.56 3.48
N ILE A 65 9.43 2.51 2.70
CA ILE A 65 8.43 1.49 2.40
C ILE A 65 8.27 0.60 3.65
N PRO A 66 7.06 0.45 4.22
CA PRO A 66 6.85 -0.15 5.55
C PRO A 66 6.86 -1.69 5.54
N LYS A 67 7.89 -2.27 4.92
CA LYS A 67 8.13 -3.72 4.88
C LYS A 67 8.73 -4.29 6.18
N ASP A 68 9.26 -3.42 7.03
CA ASP A 68 9.90 -3.69 8.33
C ASP A 68 9.66 -2.50 9.29
N ASP A 69 10.08 -2.64 10.54
CA ASP A 69 9.86 -1.63 11.59
C ASP A 69 10.55 -0.29 11.29
N ASP A 70 11.74 -0.33 10.68
CA ASP A 70 12.45 0.87 10.25
C ASP A 70 11.66 1.63 9.19
N GLY A 71 11.12 0.90 8.20
CA GLY A 71 10.23 1.46 7.18
C GLY A 71 8.96 2.06 7.75
N VAL A 72 8.33 1.38 8.72
CA VAL A 72 7.15 1.90 9.44
C VAL A 72 7.49 3.20 10.18
N SER A 73 8.63 3.25 10.87
CA SER A 73 9.07 4.47 11.57
C SER A 73 9.38 5.60 10.58
N ALA A 74 10.01 5.30 9.45
CA ALA A 74 10.39 6.28 8.44
C ALA A 74 9.16 6.92 7.77
N ILE A 75 8.18 6.13 7.33
CA ILE A 75 6.94 6.69 6.76
C ILE A 75 6.14 7.47 7.81
N ALA A 76 6.10 7.00 9.06
CA ALA A 76 5.43 7.73 10.14
C ALA A 76 6.04 9.12 10.38
N GLY A 77 7.36 9.26 10.23
CA GLY A 77 8.04 10.56 10.25
C GLY A 77 7.62 11.46 9.09
N LEU A 78 7.57 10.92 7.86
CA LEU A 78 7.12 11.66 6.68
C LEU A 78 5.66 12.11 6.80
N VAL A 79 4.79 11.25 7.34
CA VAL A 79 3.39 11.59 7.61
C VAL A 79 3.34 12.72 8.62
N ARG A 80 4.05 12.60 9.76
CA ARG A 80 4.11 13.62 10.82
C ARG A 80 4.54 15.00 10.32
N ASP A 81 5.46 15.01 9.36
CA ASP A 81 5.94 16.23 8.70
C ASP A 81 4.99 16.76 7.61
N GLY A 82 3.87 16.08 7.33
CA GLY A 82 2.92 16.43 6.27
C GLY A 82 3.48 16.23 4.85
N LYS A 83 4.53 15.41 4.70
CA LYS A 83 5.24 15.21 3.43
C LYS A 83 4.66 14.09 2.57
N VAL A 84 3.80 13.25 3.15
CA VAL A 84 3.19 12.12 2.45
C VAL A 84 1.74 11.94 2.91
N HIS A 85 0.89 11.63 1.94
CA HIS A 85 -0.46 11.12 2.14
C HIS A 85 -0.56 9.78 1.41
N ALA A 86 -0.87 8.72 2.15
CA ALA A 86 -0.81 7.37 1.59
C ALA A 86 -1.95 6.48 2.09
N LEU A 87 -2.16 5.39 1.35
CA LEU A 87 -3.11 4.33 1.67
C LEU A 87 -2.42 2.99 1.40
N GLU A 88 -2.55 2.05 2.30
CA GLU A 88 -1.99 0.71 2.20
C GLU A 88 -3.11 -0.31 2.21
N LEU A 89 -3.22 -1.12 1.16
CA LEU A 89 -4.09 -2.29 1.15
C LEU A 89 -3.33 -3.49 1.69
N HIS A 90 -4.03 -4.29 2.47
CA HIS A 90 -3.53 -5.53 3.07
C HIS A 90 -4.25 -6.66 2.38
N LEU A 91 -3.52 -7.59 1.77
CA LEU A 91 -4.09 -8.66 0.96
C LEU A 91 -3.64 -10.01 1.50
N ASP A 92 -4.60 -10.92 1.62
CA ASP A 92 -4.32 -12.34 1.80
C ASP A 92 -4.04 -12.96 0.42
N PRO A 93 -2.81 -13.40 0.14
CA PRO A 93 -2.45 -13.99 -1.16
C PRO A 93 -3.17 -15.33 -1.43
N ARG A 94 -3.67 -16.02 -0.40
CA ARG A 94 -4.37 -17.32 -0.56
C ARG A 94 -5.78 -17.11 -1.08
N SER A 95 -6.55 -16.26 -0.40
CA SER A 95 -7.92 -15.94 -0.81
C SER A 95 -7.96 -14.94 -1.96
N ARG A 96 -6.85 -14.22 -2.22
CA ARG A 96 -6.75 -13.15 -3.22
C ARG A 96 -7.73 -12.01 -2.94
N GLN A 97 -8.02 -11.76 -1.68
CA GLN A 97 -8.91 -10.72 -1.17
C GLN A 97 -8.16 -9.82 -0.19
N LEU A 98 -8.83 -8.76 0.29
CA LEU A 98 -8.33 -7.99 1.42
C LEU A 98 -8.25 -8.89 2.66
N ASP A 99 -7.20 -8.68 3.46
CA ASP A 99 -7.02 -9.42 4.70
C ASP A 99 -8.17 -9.13 5.68
N ALA A 100 -8.76 -10.18 6.26
CA ALA A 100 -9.96 -10.04 7.09
C ALA A 100 -9.70 -9.36 8.45
N ALA A 101 -8.45 -9.37 8.94
CA ALA A 101 -8.08 -8.73 10.20
C ALA A 101 -7.94 -7.21 10.02
N GLU A 102 -7.18 -6.78 9.02
CA GLU A 102 -7.01 -5.37 8.63
C GLU A 102 -7.10 -5.28 7.12
N ASN A 103 -8.12 -4.64 6.55
CA ASN A 103 -8.27 -4.55 5.09
C ASN A 103 -7.30 -3.52 4.49
N ALA A 104 -7.14 -2.39 5.17
CA ALA A 104 -6.29 -1.30 4.75
C ALA A 104 -5.87 -0.40 5.91
N ALA A 105 -4.84 0.39 5.69
CA ALA A 105 -4.42 1.47 6.57
C ALA A 105 -4.22 2.78 5.81
N VAL A 106 -4.74 3.87 6.37
CA VAL A 106 -4.52 5.22 5.86
C VAL A 106 -3.39 5.91 6.61
N TYR A 107 -2.57 6.65 5.87
CA TYR A 107 -1.43 7.42 6.37
C TYR A 107 -1.69 8.90 6.12
N HIS A 108 -2.18 9.61 7.14
CA HIS A 108 -2.54 11.02 7.06
C HIS A 108 -2.57 11.65 8.45
N MET A 109 -1.98 12.84 8.63
CA MET A 109 -1.85 13.45 9.97
C MET A 109 -3.15 13.90 10.63
N ALA A 110 -4.17 14.18 9.84
CA ALA A 110 -5.50 14.45 10.40
C ALA A 110 -6.08 13.23 11.15
N LEU A 111 -5.67 12.01 10.80
CA LEU A 111 -6.16 10.78 11.41
C LEU A 111 -5.20 10.36 12.52
N SER A 112 -5.65 10.23 13.76
CA SER A 112 -4.80 9.80 14.86
C SER A 112 -4.51 8.30 14.77
N PRO A 113 -3.27 7.83 15.04
CA PRO A 113 -2.02 8.55 15.36
C PRO A 113 -1.13 8.92 14.13
N GLY A 114 -1.70 9.05 12.94
CA GLY A 114 -1.03 9.32 11.66
C GLY A 114 -1.07 8.11 10.73
N ARG A 115 -1.17 6.90 11.29
CA ARG A 115 -1.53 5.65 10.60
C ARG A 115 -2.77 5.10 11.27
N HIS A 116 -3.81 4.80 10.50
CA HIS A 116 -5.06 4.28 11.04
C HIS A 116 -5.53 3.08 10.21
N GLY A 117 -5.51 1.88 10.82
CA GLY A 117 -5.90 0.61 10.20
C GLY A 117 -7.39 0.32 10.39
N MET A 118 -8.06 -0.17 9.33
CA MET A 118 -9.52 -0.33 9.30
C MET A 118 -9.95 -1.53 8.44
N SER A 119 -11.15 -2.03 8.70
CA SER A 119 -11.77 -3.14 7.99
C SER A 119 -13.27 -2.93 7.80
N GLY A 120 -13.82 -3.50 6.72
CA GLY A 120 -15.26 -3.59 6.46
C GLY A 120 -15.85 -2.48 5.57
N MET A 121 -15.12 -1.39 5.33
CA MET A 121 -15.56 -0.27 4.46
C MET A 121 -14.85 -0.22 3.09
N HIS A 122 -13.91 -1.13 2.86
CA HIS A 122 -13.08 -1.15 1.66
C HIS A 122 -13.65 -2.13 0.63
N ALA A 123 -13.95 -1.63 -0.55
CA ALA A 123 -14.24 -2.45 -1.71
C ALA A 123 -12.95 -2.68 -2.51
N PHE A 124 -12.68 -3.93 -2.88
CA PHE A 124 -11.53 -4.31 -3.70
C PHE A 124 -11.94 -5.29 -4.79
N THR A 125 -11.44 -5.05 -6.00
CA THR A 125 -11.63 -5.93 -7.15
C THR A 125 -10.30 -6.14 -7.85
N ALA A 126 -9.81 -7.37 -7.88
CA ALA A 126 -8.65 -7.75 -8.68
C ALA A 126 -9.06 -8.03 -10.13
N THR A 127 -8.46 -7.31 -11.07
CA THR A 127 -8.50 -7.64 -12.51
C THR A 127 -7.47 -8.73 -12.83
N THR A 128 -6.27 -8.64 -12.26
CA THR A 128 -5.21 -9.64 -12.38
C THR A 128 -4.56 -9.85 -11.02
N PHE A 129 -4.35 -11.11 -10.62
CA PHE A 129 -3.56 -11.46 -9.43
C PHE A 129 -2.74 -12.72 -9.73
N THR A 130 -1.47 -12.51 -10.05
CA THR A 130 -0.49 -13.55 -10.39
C THR A 130 0.69 -13.50 -9.42
N THR A 131 1.72 -14.32 -9.64
CA THR A 131 2.94 -14.31 -8.82
C THR A 131 3.84 -13.08 -9.04
N SER A 132 3.64 -12.33 -10.13
CA SER A 132 4.50 -11.20 -10.50
C SER A 132 3.75 -9.89 -10.76
N LEU A 133 2.42 -9.91 -10.74
CA LEU A 133 1.60 -8.78 -11.13
C LEU A 133 0.26 -8.79 -10.41
N LEU A 134 -0.11 -7.64 -9.86
CA LEU A 134 -1.42 -7.33 -9.32
C LEU A 134 -1.98 -6.10 -10.04
N GLU A 135 -3.19 -6.21 -10.57
CA GLU A 135 -3.93 -5.13 -11.21
C GLU A 135 -5.35 -5.13 -10.65
N GLY A 136 -5.88 -3.97 -10.30
CA GLY A 136 -7.20 -3.89 -9.72
C GLY A 136 -7.66 -2.48 -9.39
N THR A 137 -8.77 -2.43 -8.67
CA THR A 137 -9.35 -1.21 -8.12
C THR A 137 -9.65 -1.40 -6.64
N ALA A 138 -9.53 -0.34 -5.86
CA ALA A 138 -10.02 -0.29 -4.50
C ALA A 138 -10.67 1.07 -4.21
N HIS A 139 -11.70 1.10 -3.38
CA HIS A 139 -12.38 2.34 -2.99
C HIS A 139 -13.16 2.18 -1.69
N THR A 140 -13.67 3.29 -1.19
CA THR A 140 -14.78 3.34 -0.23
C THR A 140 -16.06 3.73 -0.97
N ASP A 141 -17.22 3.15 -0.64
CA ASP A 141 -18.51 3.46 -1.29
C ASP A 141 -19.03 4.89 -1.02
N GLY A 142 -18.34 5.63 -0.15
CA GLY A 142 -18.59 7.04 0.15
C GLY A 142 -17.69 7.54 1.29
N PRO A 143 -17.88 8.79 1.74
CA PRO A 143 -17.15 9.34 2.88
C PRO A 143 -17.27 8.47 4.13
N GLN A 144 -16.12 8.06 4.63
CA GLN A 144 -15.93 7.43 5.93
C GLN A 144 -15.61 8.49 6.97
N GLU A 145 -15.79 8.15 8.25
CA GLU A 145 -15.44 9.02 9.37
C GLU A 145 -14.68 8.22 10.44
N SER A 146 -13.53 8.75 10.86
CA SER A 146 -12.73 8.21 11.96
C SER A 146 -12.30 9.37 12.85
N ASP A 147 -12.60 9.29 14.15
CA ASP A 147 -12.27 10.34 15.12
C ASP A 147 -12.71 11.76 14.70
N GLY A 148 -13.88 11.86 14.04
CA GLY A 148 -14.43 13.12 13.54
C GLY A 148 -13.78 13.66 12.26
N VAL A 149 -12.85 12.91 11.66
CA VAL A 149 -12.21 13.23 10.38
C VAL A 149 -12.86 12.45 9.26
N LYS A 150 -13.33 13.18 8.24
CA LYS A 150 -13.95 12.58 7.06
C LYS A 150 -12.90 12.24 6.03
N TRP A 151 -12.96 11.04 5.49
CA TRP A 151 -12.02 10.58 4.47
C TRP A 151 -12.68 9.64 3.47
N GLN A 152 -12.12 9.55 2.27
CA GLN A 152 -12.52 8.58 1.25
C GLN A 152 -11.40 8.40 0.25
N TYR A 153 -11.41 7.30 -0.49
CA TYR A 153 -10.52 7.13 -1.64
C TYR A 153 -11.19 6.32 -2.75
N ASP A 154 -10.61 6.47 -3.94
CA ASP A 154 -10.79 5.59 -5.08
C ASP A 154 -9.43 5.44 -5.75
N VAL A 155 -9.04 4.22 -6.09
CA VAL A 155 -7.76 3.94 -6.75
C VAL A 155 -7.92 2.82 -7.77
N ARG A 156 -7.29 3.01 -8.93
CA ARG A 156 -7.00 1.99 -9.92
C ARG A 156 -5.50 1.85 -10.02
N PHE A 157 -5.02 0.62 -10.07
CA PHE A 157 -3.58 0.38 -10.06
C PHE A 157 -3.18 -0.87 -10.82
N LYS A 158 -1.92 -0.87 -11.24
CA LYS A 158 -1.17 -2.02 -11.72
C LYS A 158 0.22 -1.97 -11.08
N VAL A 159 0.56 -3.01 -10.34
CA VAL A 159 1.82 -3.10 -9.60
C VAL A 159 2.45 -4.48 -9.76
N ALA A 160 3.73 -4.54 -10.09
CA ALA A 160 4.51 -5.77 -10.11
C ALA A 160 4.77 -6.22 -8.67
N LEU A 161 4.60 -7.52 -8.46
CA LEU A 161 4.83 -8.11 -7.15
C LEU A 161 6.31 -8.51 -7.04
N PRO A 162 6.98 -8.17 -5.93
CA PRO A 162 8.31 -8.68 -5.69
C PRO A 162 8.25 -10.20 -5.51
N PRO A 163 9.34 -10.93 -5.83
CA PRO A 163 9.45 -12.35 -5.50
C PRO A 163 9.22 -12.58 -4.01
N GLN A 164 8.52 -13.65 -3.67
CA GLN A 164 8.26 -14.05 -2.29
C GLN A 164 9.48 -14.74 -1.66
#